data_AF-A0A6P2QEV0-F1
#
_entry.id   AF-A0A6P2QEV0-F1
#
_cell.length_a   1.000
_cell.length_b   1.000
_cell.length_c   1.000
_cell.angle_alpha   90.00
_cell.angle_beta   90.00
_cell.angle_gamma   90.00
#
_symmetry.space_group_name_H-M   'P 1'
#
loop_
_entity.id
_entity.type
_entity.pdbx_description
1 polymer ?
#
loop_
_entity_poly.entity_id
_entity_poly.type
_entity_poly.pdbx_seq_one_letter_code
_entity_poly.pdbx_strand_id
1 'polypeptide(L)'
;MSKFMTIIRHLACLACALALGACSTDCGNLLAGSHSTSCDLAWGAAIVALAPVALVSGAIDDHRQNARDEETWKRWKAGDPPVVAQCVVDCQLPLHVTQSDSGEVEQLFARSLDQIIAWWGEHPTPGQLPVVAVAYKFKGQRLMQSDPAAAEAFLRKAAVMVAEPDMAEGLKSDYFPVGVVLNNQRYYEKAAQQIQESLMVLRFKKDGAGADDFRCQPVAAWPPSYPVKLDDACNDAYRRLYDPGFKTLSYTYRRVDGVYEPELQK
;
A
#
# COMPACT_ATOMS: atom_id res chain seq x y z
N MET A 1 10.44 -24.51 -25.03
CA MET A 1 10.30 -24.47 -23.55
C MET A 1 9.26 -25.44 -22.97
N SER A 2 8.25 -25.91 -23.72
CA SER A 2 7.22 -26.83 -23.19
C SER A 2 7.68 -28.26 -22.83
N LYS A 3 8.75 -28.79 -23.44
CA LYS A 3 9.19 -30.19 -23.20
C LYS A 3 10.00 -30.37 -21.90
N PHE A 4 10.68 -29.33 -21.42
CA PHE A 4 11.53 -29.40 -20.22
C PHE A 4 10.70 -29.40 -18.93
N MET A 5 9.60 -28.65 -18.93
CA MET A 5 8.68 -28.55 -17.78
C MET A 5 7.88 -29.85 -17.54
N THR A 6 7.58 -30.61 -18.61
CA THR A 6 6.90 -31.92 -18.51
C THR A 6 7.80 -33.01 -17.93
N ILE A 7 9.11 -32.98 -18.24
CA ILE A 7 10.09 -33.95 -17.73
C ILE A 7 10.31 -33.75 -16.22
N ILE A 8 10.40 -32.50 -15.76
CA ILE A 8 10.58 -32.20 -14.32
C ILE A 8 9.33 -32.59 -13.52
N ARG A 9 8.13 -32.37 -14.06
CA ARG A 9 6.87 -32.77 -13.41
C ARG A 9 6.73 -34.29 -13.29
N HIS A 10 7.18 -35.03 -14.30
CA HIS A 10 7.20 -36.50 -14.24
C HIS A 10 8.24 -37.06 -13.26
N LEU A 11 9.42 -36.44 -13.14
CA LEU A 11 10.43 -36.83 -12.15
C LEU A 11 9.98 -36.56 -10.70
N ALA A 12 9.28 -35.44 -10.45
CA ALA A 12 8.72 -35.14 -9.14
C ALA A 12 7.60 -36.12 -8.73
N CYS A 13 6.72 -36.49 -9.66
CA CYS A 13 5.70 -37.52 -9.40
C CYS A 13 6.31 -38.92 -9.17
N LEU A 14 7.38 -39.27 -9.88
CA LEU A 14 8.11 -40.53 -9.69
C LEU A 14 8.80 -40.60 -8.32
N ALA A 15 9.38 -39.49 -7.84
CA ALA A 15 9.97 -39.43 -6.50
C ALA A 15 8.91 -39.53 -5.39
N CYS A 16 7.75 -38.88 -5.53
CA CYS A 16 6.64 -39.03 -4.58
C CYS A 16 6.04 -40.44 -4.59
N ALA A 17 5.94 -41.10 -5.75
CA ALA A 17 5.44 -42.47 -5.84
C ALA A 17 6.41 -43.50 -5.22
N LEU A 18 7.71 -43.29 -5.34
CA LEU A 18 8.73 -44.15 -4.73
C LEU A 18 8.84 -43.95 -3.21
N ALA A 19 8.59 -42.75 -2.70
CA ALA A 19 8.54 -42.49 -1.26
C ALA A 19 7.29 -43.07 -0.58
N LEU A 20 6.15 -43.12 -1.28
CA LEU A 20 4.90 -43.70 -0.76
C LEU A 20 4.84 -45.23 -0.88
N GLY A 21 5.60 -45.83 -1.80
CA GLY A 21 5.64 -47.30 -1.97
C GLY A 21 6.45 -48.05 -0.90
N ALA A 22 7.29 -47.36 -0.11
CA ALA A 22 8.14 -47.96 0.91
C ALA A 22 7.54 -47.93 2.33
N CYS A 23 6.37 -47.30 2.53
CA CYS A 23 5.72 -47.15 3.85
C CYS A 23 4.26 -47.66 3.87
N SER A 24 3.89 -48.62 3.00
CA SER A 24 2.49 -49.07 2.87
C SER A 24 2.10 -50.32 3.68
N THR A 25 2.84 -50.68 4.71
CA THR A 25 2.38 -51.66 5.71
C THR A 25 2.59 -51.05 7.09
N ASP A 26 1.50 -50.83 7.81
CA ASP A 26 1.40 -50.22 9.15
C ASP A 26 1.36 -48.68 9.24
N CYS A 27 0.49 -48.03 8.46
CA CYS A 27 -0.02 -46.70 8.81
C CYS A 27 -1.17 -46.82 9.82
N GLY A 28 -0.82 -47.05 11.08
CA GLY A 28 -1.74 -47.11 12.20
C GLY A 28 -1.14 -46.53 13.47
N ASN A 29 -0.55 -45.33 13.40
CA ASN A 29 -0.41 -44.35 14.50
C ASN A 29 0.65 -43.29 14.14
N LEU A 30 0.20 -42.12 13.67
CA LEU A 30 1.04 -40.97 13.32
C LEU A 30 1.64 -40.21 14.52
N LEU A 31 1.48 -40.72 15.76
CA LEU A 31 1.92 -40.04 17.00
C LEU A 31 2.61 -40.97 18.02
N ALA A 32 3.00 -42.20 17.65
CA ALA A 32 3.74 -43.08 18.56
C ALA A 32 5.26 -42.80 18.50
N GLY A 33 5.87 -42.49 19.64
CA GLY A 33 7.27 -42.05 19.80
C GLY A 33 8.35 -43.12 19.57
N SER A 34 8.18 -44.02 18.62
CA SER A 34 9.22 -44.98 18.22
C SER A 34 9.19 -45.19 16.71
N HIS A 35 9.97 -44.39 15.98
CA HIS A 35 10.25 -44.65 14.57
C HIS A 35 11.37 -45.70 14.46
N SER A 36 11.24 -46.64 13.53
CA SER A 36 12.38 -47.46 13.12
C SER A 36 13.40 -46.54 12.43
N THR A 37 14.69 -46.78 12.67
CA THR A 37 15.80 -46.03 12.08
C THR A 37 15.76 -45.96 10.54
N SER A 38 15.02 -46.86 9.89
CA SER A 38 14.75 -46.85 8.45
C SER A 38 13.80 -45.74 7.98
N CYS A 39 12.83 -45.31 8.80
CA CYS A 39 11.92 -44.21 8.46
C CYS A 39 12.59 -42.83 8.64
N ASP A 40 13.44 -42.67 9.65
CA ASP A 40 14.20 -41.43 9.87
C ASP A 40 15.24 -41.17 8.78
N LEU A 41 15.86 -42.24 8.23
CA LEU A 41 16.76 -42.13 7.08
C LEU A 41 16.03 -41.79 5.78
N ALA A 42 14.83 -42.31 5.56
CA ALA A 42 14.02 -41.99 4.39
C ALA A 42 13.52 -40.53 4.42
N TRP A 43 13.07 -40.05 5.59
CA TRP A 43 12.72 -38.64 5.79
C TRP A 43 13.95 -37.72 5.74
N GLY A 44 15.07 -38.12 6.34
CA GLY A 44 16.33 -37.39 6.26
C GLY A 44 16.83 -37.26 4.82
N ALA A 45 16.75 -38.31 4.01
CA ALA A 45 17.12 -38.28 2.59
C ALA A 45 16.16 -37.42 1.76
N ALA A 46 14.85 -37.45 2.05
CA ALA A 46 13.87 -36.59 1.40
C ALA A 46 14.07 -35.10 1.72
N ILE A 47 14.38 -34.77 2.99
CA ILE A 47 14.66 -33.39 3.41
C ILE A 47 15.98 -32.89 2.79
N VAL A 48 17.02 -33.73 2.73
CA VAL A 48 18.30 -33.39 2.10
C VAL A 48 18.20 -33.27 0.57
N ALA A 49 17.28 -33.99 -0.08
CA ALA A 49 17.03 -33.86 -1.52
C ALA A 49 16.16 -32.64 -1.87
N LEU A 50 15.24 -32.23 -0.99
CA LEU A 50 14.32 -31.11 -1.23
C LEU A 50 14.86 -29.76 -0.75
N ALA A 51 15.73 -29.72 0.26
CA ALA A 51 16.30 -28.47 0.78
C ALA A 51 17.12 -27.68 -0.27
N PRO A 52 17.97 -28.30 -1.12
CA PRO A 52 18.68 -27.58 -2.18
C PRO A 52 17.73 -27.01 -3.23
N VAL A 53 16.64 -27.70 -3.55
CA VAL A 53 15.65 -27.24 -4.54
C VAL A 53 14.81 -26.07 -3.97
N ALA A 54 14.44 -26.13 -2.69
CA ALA A 54 13.74 -25.03 -2.02
C ALA A 54 14.62 -23.77 -1.86
N LEU A 55 15.90 -23.95 -1.50
CA LEU A 55 16.85 -22.83 -1.39
C LEU A 55 17.20 -22.22 -2.76
N VAL A 56 17.37 -23.05 -3.79
CA VAL A 56 17.63 -22.58 -5.16
C VAL A 56 16.39 -21.93 -5.78
N SER A 57 15.18 -22.42 -5.51
CA SER A 57 13.96 -21.77 -5.97
C SER A 57 13.73 -20.41 -5.32
N GLY A 58 13.94 -20.29 -4.00
CA GLY A 58 13.91 -19.00 -3.30
C GLY A 58 14.90 -17.99 -3.88
N ALA A 59 16.17 -18.40 -4.07
CA ALA A 59 17.19 -17.51 -4.65
C ALA A 59 16.89 -17.10 -6.11
N ILE A 60 16.29 -17.99 -6.91
CA ILE A 60 15.86 -17.68 -8.28
C ILE A 60 14.68 -16.70 -8.28
N ASP A 61 13.71 -16.89 -7.39
CA ASP A 61 12.55 -16.01 -7.29
C ASP A 61 12.92 -14.62 -6.75
N ASP A 62 13.84 -14.55 -5.77
CA ASP A 62 14.42 -13.30 -5.29
C ASP A 62 15.19 -12.57 -6.40
N HIS A 63 15.98 -13.31 -7.19
CA HIS A 63 16.71 -12.71 -8.31
C HIS A 63 15.76 -12.18 -9.39
N ARG A 64 14.68 -12.90 -9.70
CA ARG A 64 13.64 -12.43 -10.62
C ARG A 64 12.91 -11.21 -10.09
N GLN A 65 12.61 -11.16 -8.80
CA GLN A 65 11.95 -10.01 -8.19
C GLN A 65 12.86 -8.79 -8.24
N ASN A 66 14.11 -8.91 -7.84
CA ASN A 66 15.09 -7.82 -7.93
C ASN A 66 15.26 -7.30 -9.35
N ALA A 67 15.24 -8.17 -10.36
CA ALA A 67 15.30 -7.75 -11.77
C ALA A 67 14.06 -6.95 -12.19
N ARG A 68 12.85 -7.35 -11.75
CA ARG A 68 11.60 -6.61 -12.00
C ARG A 68 11.60 -5.25 -11.31
N ASP A 69 12.07 -5.19 -10.08
CA ASP A 69 12.13 -3.95 -9.31
C ASP A 69 13.15 -2.98 -9.93
N GLU A 70 14.28 -3.50 -10.43
CA GLU A 70 15.29 -2.71 -11.15
C GLU A 70 14.76 -2.16 -12.48
N GLU A 71 13.99 -2.95 -13.21
CA GLU A 71 13.30 -2.49 -14.43
C GLU A 71 12.27 -1.40 -14.09
N THR A 72 11.50 -1.58 -13.02
CA THR A 72 10.52 -0.61 -12.52
C THR A 72 11.21 0.71 -12.19
N TRP A 73 12.33 0.67 -11.46
CA TRP A 73 13.13 1.85 -11.16
C TRP A 73 13.61 2.58 -12.42
N LYS A 74 14.11 1.86 -13.42
CA LYS A 74 14.54 2.44 -14.70
C LYS A 74 13.40 3.12 -15.44
N ARG A 75 12.25 2.45 -15.55
CA ARG A 75 11.06 2.99 -16.24
C ARG A 75 10.47 4.18 -15.50
N TRP A 76 10.50 4.17 -14.17
CA TRP A 76 10.06 5.29 -13.36
C TRP A 76 10.94 6.53 -13.60
N LYS A 77 12.26 6.37 -13.57
CA LYS A 77 13.20 7.45 -13.91
C LYS A 77 13.03 7.98 -15.33
N ALA A 78 12.66 7.10 -16.27
CA ALA A 78 12.37 7.49 -17.65
C ALA A 78 11.02 8.23 -17.80
N GLY A 79 10.20 8.31 -16.76
CA GLY A 79 8.91 8.98 -16.79
C GLY A 79 7.83 8.19 -17.53
N ASP A 80 7.92 6.86 -17.54
CA ASP A 80 6.92 6.00 -18.19
C ASP A 80 5.55 6.12 -17.49
N PRO A 81 4.50 6.66 -18.14
CA PRO A 81 3.23 7.02 -17.49
C PRO A 81 2.58 5.92 -16.61
N PRO A 82 2.42 4.67 -17.08
CA PRO A 82 1.93 3.58 -16.24
C PRO A 82 2.75 3.35 -14.96
N VAL A 83 4.08 3.41 -15.05
CA VAL A 83 4.99 3.15 -13.92
C VAL A 83 5.00 4.34 -12.97
N VAL A 84 4.97 5.56 -13.50
CA VAL A 84 4.85 6.80 -12.71
C VAL A 84 3.55 6.77 -11.89
N ALA A 85 2.42 6.44 -12.53
CA ALA A 85 1.13 6.33 -11.86
C ALA A 85 1.14 5.24 -10.77
N GLN A 86 1.69 4.07 -11.07
CA GLN A 86 1.87 2.99 -10.10
C GLN A 86 2.70 3.47 -8.90
N CYS A 87 3.85 4.10 -9.15
CA CYS A 87 4.78 4.49 -8.10
C CYS A 87 4.31 5.69 -7.25
N VAL A 88 3.35 6.48 -7.74
CA VAL A 88 2.69 7.49 -6.90
C VAL A 88 1.72 6.87 -5.89
N VAL A 89 1.15 5.71 -6.20
CA VAL A 89 0.19 5.05 -5.31
C VAL A 89 0.85 3.99 -4.42
N ASP A 90 1.60 3.06 -5.02
CA ASP A 90 2.28 1.96 -4.35
C ASP A 90 3.46 1.45 -5.20
N CYS A 91 4.65 1.99 -4.96
CA CYS A 91 5.86 1.61 -5.69
C CYS A 91 6.59 0.46 -4.99
N GLN A 92 6.87 -0.61 -5.73
CA GLN A 92 7.84 -1.61 -5.32
C GLN A 92 9.20 -1.25 -5.91
N LEU A 93 10.18 -1.02 -5.03
CA LEU A 93 11.53 -0.60 -5.40
C LEU A 93 12.55 -1.58 -4.84
N PRO A 94 13.72 -1.72 -5.49
CA PRO A 94 14.80 -2.53 -4.98
C PRO A 94 15.23 -2.07 -3.57
N LEU A 95 15.63 -3.02 -2.73
CA LEU A 95 16.14 -2.73 -1.38
C LEU A 95 17.30 -1.73 -1.39
N HIS A 96 18.20 -1.82 -2.37
CA HIS A 96 19.33 -0.90 -2.44
C HIS A 96 18.89 0.54 -2.70
N VAL A 97 17.85 0.76 -3.52
CA VAL A 97 17.29 2.11 -3.76
C VAL A 97 16.64 2.66 -2.50
N THR A 98 15.87 1.83 -1.80
CA THR A 98 15.18 2.27 -0.56
C THR A 98 16.15 2.48 0.61
N GLN A 99 17.36 1.93 0.54
CA GLN A 99 18.39 2.07 1.57
C GLN A 99 19.52 3.07 1.23
N SER A 100 19.77 3.39 -0.05
CA SER A 100 20.98 4.13 -0.44
C SER A 100 20.80 5.63 -0.65
N ASP A 101 19.62 6.12 -1.01
CA ASP A 101 19.42 7.56 -1.24
C ASP A 101 17.93 7.97 -1.17
N SER A 102 17.48 8.43 0.00
CA SER A 102 16.10 8.94 0.16
C SER A 102 15.85 10.23 -0.64
N GLY A 103 16.88 11.00 -0.98
CA GLY A 103 16.76 12.29 -1.65
C GLY A 103 16.39 12.15 -3.12
N GLU A 104 17.06 11.25 -3.85
CA GLU A 104 16.75 11.00 -5.28
C GLU A 104 15.31 10.48 -5.44
N VAL A 105 14.93 9.51 -4.60
CA VAL A 105 13.58 8.93 -4.61
C VAL A 105 12.53 9.99 -4.27
N GLU A 106 12.77 10.83 -3.27
CA GLU A 106 11.84 11.89 -2.90
C GLU A 106 11.67 12.93 -4.02
N GLN A 107 12.77 13.33 -4.67
CA GLN A 107 12.71 14.26 -5.80
C GLN A 107 12.01 13.64 -7.02
N LEU A 108 12.27 12.36 -7.31
CA LEU A 108 11.58 11.65 -8.38
C LEU A 108 10.08 11.53 -8.10
N PHE A 109 9.71 11.22 -6.85
CA PHE A 109 8.31 11.20 -6.42
C PHE A 109 7.66 12.57 -6.59
N ALA A 110 8.30 13.66 -6.14
CA ALA A 110 7.77 15.01 -6.33
C ALA A 110 7.53 15.35 -7.81
N ARG A 111 8.49 15.04 -8.70
CA ARG A 111 8.32 15.22 -10.15
C ARG A 111 7.19 14.36 -10.72
N SER A 112 6.99 13.16 -10.19
CA SER A 112 5.93 12.26 -10.62
C SER A 112 4.54 12.84 -10.35
N LEU A 113 4.36 13.54 -9.22
CA LEU A 113 3.11 14.24 -8.91
C LEU A 113 2.82 15.31 -9.97
N ASP A 114 3.84 16.08 -10.37
CA ASP A 114 3.72 17.11 -11.40
C ASP A 114 3.40 16.51 -12.77
N GLN A 115 4.00 15.38 -13.12
CA GLN A 115 3.73 14.67 -14.37
C GLN A 115 2.29 14.17 -14.44
N ILE A 116 1.78 13.51 -13.39
CA ILE A 116 0.39 13.02 -13.35
C ILE A 116 -0.59 14.18 -13.49
N ILE A 117 -0.35 15.28 -12.76
CA ILE A 117 -1.20 16.48 -12.84
C ILE A 117 -1.13 17.10 -14.24
N ALA A 118 0.04 17.16 -14.87
CA ALA A 118 0.19 17.67 -16.23
C ALA A 118 -0.50 16.79 -17.28
N TRP A 119 -0.48 15.47 -17.11
CA TRP A 119 -1.09 14.53 -18.05
C TRP A 119 -2.62 14.49 -17.94
N TRP A 120 -3.16 14.43 -16.72
CA TRP A 120 -4.56 14.08 -16.47
C TRP A 120 -5.27 15.01 -15.50
N GLY A 121 -4.61 16.07 -14.99
CA GLY A 121 -5.10 16.86 -13.87
C GLY A 121 -6.33 17.72 -14.13
N GLU A 122 -6.58 18.13 -15.38
CA GLU A 122 -7.71 19.00 -15.74
C GLU A 122 -8.96 18.18 -16.15
N HIS A 123 -8.77 17.06 -16.84
CA HIS A 123 -9.85 16.22 -17.37
C HIS A 123 -9.54 14.72 -17.25
N PRO A 124 -9.47 14.17 -16.01
CA PRO A 124 -9.23 12.74 -15.83
C PRO A 124 -10.43 11.92 -16.33
N THR A 125 -10.17 10.80 -16.99
CA THR A 125 -11.20 9.78 -17.22
C THR A 125 -11.61 9.13 -15.88
N PRO A 126 -12.75 8.42 -15.79
CA PRO A 126 -13.15 7.71 -14.58
C PRO A 126 -12.03 6.82 -14.02
N GLY A 127 -11.37 6.04 -14.87
CA GLY A 127 -10.22 5.21 -14.48
C GLY A 127 -9.01 6.00 -13.96
N GLN A 128 -8.84 7.26 -14.36
CA GLN A 128 -7.75 8.17 -13.96
C GLN A 128 -8.02 8.93 -12.66
N LEU A 129 -9.28 9.11 -12.29
CA LEU A 129 -9.67 9.88 -11.10
C LEU A 129 -8.90 9.48 -9.82
N PRO A 130 -8.76 8.18 -9.46
CA PRO A 130 -8.14 7.82 -8.19
C PRO A 130 -6.66 8.25 -8.10
N VAL A 131 -5.87 8.03 -9.15
CA VAL A 131 -4.44 8.38 -9.15
C VAL A 131 -4.22 9.89 -9.20
N VAL A 132 -5.06 10.62 -9.93
CA VAL A 132 -4.97 12.09 -10.00
C VAL A 132 -5.35 12.72 -8.67
N ALA A 133 -6.39 12.22 -7.99
CA ALA A 133 -6.75 12.66 -6.65
C ALA A 133 -5.60 12.45 -5.65
N VAL A 134 -4.93 11.30 -5.71
CA VAL A 134 -3.76 10.99 -4.87
C VAL A 134 -2.58 11.91 -5.19
N ALA A 135 -2.34 12.21 -6.48
CA ALA A 135 -1.28 13.13 -6.89
C ALA A 135 -1.50 14.54 -6.32
N TYR A 136 -2.72 15.07 -6.44
CA TYR A 136 -3.10 16.36 -5.83
C TYR A 136 -3.01 16.34 -4.31
N LYS A 137 -3.45 15.24 -3.66
CA LYS A 137 -3.31 15.07 -2.20
C LYS A 137 -1.86 15.19 -1.76
N PHE A 138 -0.96 14.40 -2.34
CA PHE A 138 0.45 14.40 -1.94
C PHE A 138 1.12 15.73 -2.25
N LYS A 139 0.80 16.36 -3.39
CA LYS A 139 1.33 17.69 -3.72
C LYS A 139 0.91 18.73 -2.70
N GLY A 140 -0.38 18.74 -2.32
CA GLY A 140 -0.89 19.61 -1.27
C GLY A 140 -0.24 19.37 0.09
N GLN A 141 -0.09 18.11 0.51
CA GLN A 141 0.54 17.74 1.78
C GLN A 141 1.99 18.21 1.88
N ARG A 142 2.77 18.11 0.79
CA ARG A 142 4.16 18.58 0.73
C ARG A 142 4.27 20.09 0.91
N LEU A 143 3.24 20.84 0.52
CA LEU A 143 3.24 22.31 0.58
C LEU A 143 2.65 22.84 1.90
N MET A 144 2.07 22.00 2.76
CA MET A 144 1.36 22.47 3.97
C MET A 144 2.22 23.36 4.89
N GLN A 145 3.54 23.18 4.90
CA GLN A 145 4.46 23.97 5.72
C GLN A 145 5.05 25.16 4.95
N SER A 146 5.43 24.96 3.69
CA SER A 146 6.14 25.96 2.89
C SER A 146 5.23 26.96 2.18
N ASP A 147 4.06 26.51 1.74
CA ASP A 147 3.03 27.34 1.09
C ASP A 147 1.62 26.82 1.42
N PRO A 148 1.06 27.20 2.59
CA PRO A 148 -0.25 26.73 3.04
C PRO A 148 -1.40 27.10 2.08
N ALA A 149 -1.29 28.21 1.35
CA ALA A 149 -2.32 28.64 0.42
C ALA A 149 -2.34 27.76 -0.84
N ALA A 150 -1.17 27.46 -1.41
CA ALA A 150 -1.06 26.50 -2.51
C ALA A 150 -1.44 25.08 -2.06
N ALA A 151 -1.07 24.69 -0.83
CA ALA A 151 -1.47 23.42 -0.24
C ALA A 151 -3.00 23.27 -0.19
N GLU A 152 -3.71 24.28 0.31
CA GLU A 152 -5.17 24.29 0.37
C GLU A 152 -5.78 24.15 -1.03
N ALA A 153 -5.26 24.88 -2.03
CA ALA A 153 -5.76 24.82 -3.40
C ALA A 153 -5.64 23.40 -4.00
N PHE A 154 -4.50 22.73 -3.84
CA PHE A 154 -4.32 21.37 -4.33
C PHE A 154 -5.16 20.34 -3.57
N LEU A 155 -5.26 20.47 -2.25
CA LEU A 155 -6.11 19.58 -1.44
C LEU A 155 -7.60 19.75 -1.77
N ARG A 156 -8.06 20.96 -2.08
CA ARG A 156 -9.44 21.18 -2.56
C ARG A 156 -9.69 20.57 -3.93
N LYS A 157 -8.73 20.63 -4.85
CA LYS A 157 -8.81 19.89 -6.13
C LYS A 157 -8.92 18.39 -5.90
N ALA A 158 -8.09 17.83 -5.00
CA ALA A 158 -8.18 16.43 -4.61
C ALA A 158 -9.55 16.08 -4.01
N ALA A 159 -10.10 16.96 -3.15
CA ALA A 159 -11.41 16.79 -2.51
C ALA A 159 -12.56 16.73 -3.53
N VAL A 160 -12.52 17.57 -4.57
CA VAL A 160 -13.50 17.52 -5.67
C VAL A 160 -13.43 16.17 -6.37
N MET A 161 -12.22 15.72 -6.72
CA MET A 161 -12.04 14.44 -7.44
C MET A 161 -12.54 13.25 -6.64
N VAL A 162 -12.23 13.16 -5.35
CA VAL A 162 -12.76 12.08 -4.51
C VAL A 162 -14.27 12.13 -4.33
N ALA A 163 -14.90 13.29 -4.49
CA ALA A 163 -16.34 13.44 -4.41
C ALA A 163 -17.08 13.23 -5.74
N GLU A 164 -16.36 13.08 -6.86
CA GLU A 164 -16.96 12.84 -8.17
C GLU A 164 -17.80 11.55 -8.17
N PRO A 165 -18.99 11.55 -8.81
CA PRO A 165 -19.81 10.34 -8.95
C PRO A 165 -19.03 9.18 -9.60
N ASP A 166 -18.23 9.51 -10.61
CA ASP A 166 -17.45 8.55 -11.41
C ASP A 166 -16.25 7.96 -10.65
N MET A 167 -15.90 8.51 -9.47
CA MET A 167 -14.84 7.96 -8.63
C MET A 167 -15.11 6.48 -8.30
N ALA A 168 -16.36 6.11 -8.00
CA ALA A 168 -16.72 4.73 -7.67
C ALA A 168 -16.53 3.76 -8.85
N GLU A 169 -16.65 4.24 -10.09
CA GLU A 169 -16.30 3.48 -11.29
C GLU A 169 -14.78 3.37 -11.44
N GLY A 170 -14.07 4.49 -11.25
CA GLY A 170 -12.60 4.54 -11.27
C GLY A 170 -11.94 3.57 -10.29
N LEU A 171 -12.50 3.39 -9.09
CA LEU A 171 -12.02 2.44 -8.09
C LEU A 171 -12.13 0.98 -8.53
N LYS A 172 -13.00 0.66 -9.49
CA LYS A 172 -13.21 -0.68 -10.04
C LYS A 172 -12.53 -0.90 -11.39
N SER A 173 -11.91 0.14 -11.93
CA SER A 173 -11.39 0.15 -13.29
C SER A 173 -10.03 -0.55 -13.36
N ASP A 174 -9.91 -1.50 -14.28
CA ASP A 174 -8.64 -2.17 -14.63
C ASP A 174 -7.78 -1.35 -15.62
N TYR A 175 -8.19 -0.11 -15.92
CA TYR A 175 -7.60 0.75 -16.96
C TYR A 175 -6.13 1.19 -16.67
N PHE A 176 -5.63 1.02 -15.45
CA PHE A 176 -4.20 1.16 -15.14
C PHE A 176 -3.54 -0.22 -15.09
N PRO A 177 -2.33 -0.37 -15.67
CA PRO A 177 -1.88 -1.60 -16.30
C PRO A 177 -2.09 -2.83 -15.43
N VAL A 178 -2.64 -3.87 -16.07
CA VAL A 178 -2.83 -5.23 -15.55
C VAL A 178 -1.68 -5.62 -14.60
N GLY A 179 -2.00 -5.78 -13.33
CA GLY A 179 -1.02 -6.02 -12.25
C GLY A 179 -0.97 -4.91 -11.20
N VAL A 180 -1.36 -3.69 -11.55
CA VAL A 180 -1.71 -2.62 -10.61
C VAL A 180 -3.15 -2.84 -10.16
N VAL A 181 -3.42 -3.97 -9.51
CA VAL A 181 -4.70 -4.18 -8.80
C VAL A 181 -4.65 -3.32 -7.54
N LEU A 182 -4.84 -2.02 -7.71
CA LEU A 182 -5.27 -1.15 -6.63
C LEU A 182 -6.79 -1.08 -6.64
N ASN A 183 -7.47 -2.23 -6.75
CA ASN A 183 -8.81 -2.38 -6.17
C ASN A 183 -8.70 -2.42 -4.63
N ASN A 184 -7.86 -1.55 -4.08
CA ASN A 184 -7.65 -1.35 -2.66
C ASN A 184 -8.54 -0.17 -2.28
N GLN A 185 -9.84 -0.43 -2.26
CA GLN A 185 -10.86 0.53 -1.85
C GLN A 185 -10.46 1.22 -0.54
N ARG A 186 -9.88 0.47 0.40
CA ARG A 186 -9.36 0.99 1.68
C ARG A 186 -8.25 2.03 1.51
N TYR A 187 -7.34 1.89 0.54
CA TYR A 187 -6.32 2.90 0.27
C TYR A 187 -6.96 4.22 -0.13
N TYR A 188 -7.95 4.20 -1.01
CA TYR A 188 -8.60 5.41 -1.51
C TYR A 188 -9.59 6.01 -0.52
N GLU A 189 -10.27 5.19 0.29
CA GLU A 189 -10.99 5.65 1.48
C GLU A 189 -10.04 6.43 2.41
N LYS A 190 -8.87 5.86 2.71
CA LYS A 190 -7.86 6.52 3.52
C LYS A 190 -7.31 7.79 2.86
N ALA A 191 -7.15 7.80 1.54
CA ALA A 191 -6.73 9.00 0.81
C ALA A 191 -7.77 10.13 0.96
N ALA A 192 -9.06 9.83 0.84
CA ALA A 192 -10.13 10.81 1.06
C ALA A 192 -10.16 11.34 2.51
N GLN A 193 -9.94 10.46 3.50
CA GLN A 193 -9.79 10.87 4.90
C GLN A 193 -8.61 11.83 5.09
N GLN A 194 -7.44 11.48 4.56
CA GLN A 194 -6.22 12.28 4.65
C GLN A 194 -6.34 13.65 3.96
N ILE A 195 -7.14 13.75 2.90
CA ILE A 195 -7.44 15.04 2.24
C ILE A 195 -8.19 15.96 3.21
N GLN A 196 -9.28 15.49 3.82
CA GLN A 196 -10.03 16.29 4.78
C GLN A 196 -9.22 16.59 6.04
N GLU A 197 -8.48 15.60 6.54
CA GLU A 197 -7.56 15.77 7.66
C GLU A 197 -6.60 16.96 7.41
N SER A 198 -5.96 16.97 6.24
CA SER A 198 -5.00 18.01 5.86
C SER A 198 -5.67 19.38 5.72
N LEU A 199 -6.89 19.43 5.16
CA LEU A 199 -7.69 20.66 5.05
C LEU A 199 -8.12 21.20 6.42
N MET A 200 -8.52 20.33 7.34
CA MET A 200 -8.83 20.71 8.73
C MET A 200 -7.59 21.30 9.40
N VAL A 201 -6.44 20.62 9.31
CA VAL A 201 -5.19 21.13 9.89
C VAL A 201 -4.84 22.52 9.36
N LEU A 202 -4.95 22.75 8.05
CA LEU A 202 -4.70 24.05 7.43
C LEU A 202 -5.66 25.12 7.95
N ARG A 203 -6.97 24.82 7.96
CA ARG A 203 -8.01 25.74 8.45
C ARG A 203 -7.77 26.14 9.91
N PHE A 204 -7.64 25.17 10.81
CA PHE A 204 -7.52 25.41 12.24
C PHE A 204 -6.20 26.09 12.62
N LYS A 205 -5.09 25.78 11.93
CA LYS A 205 -3.83 26.51 12.11
C LYS A 205 -3.94 27.98 11.70
N LYS A 206 -4.63 28.25 10.58
CA LYS A 206 -4.83 29.62 10.08
C LYS A 206 -5.68 30.45 11.04
N ASP A 207 -6.73 29.84 11.59
CA ASP A 207 -7.69 30.51 12.47
C ASP A 207 -7.16 30.67 13.91
N GLY A 208 -6.07 29.98 14.27
CA GLY A 208 -5.52 29.99 15.64
C GLY A 208 -6.47 29.39 16.67
N ALA A 209 -7.40 28.54 16.23
CA ALA A 209 -8.49 28.02 17.05
C ALA A 209 -7.99 27.01 18.09
N GLY A 210 -8.54 27.10 19.31
CA GLY A 210 -8.25 26.16 20.39
C GLY A 210 -8.91 24.81 20.17
N ALA A 211 -8.57 23.82 21.01
CA ALA A 211 -9.18 22.50 20.96
C ALA A 211 -10.72 22.55 21.06
N ASP A 212 -11.25 23.46 21.89
CA ASP A 212 -12.69 23.65 22.11
C ASP A 212 -13.44 24.19 20.88
N ASP A 213 -12.73 24.78 19.93
CA ASP A 213 -13.28 25.29 18.66
C ASP A 213 -13.31 24.20 17.58
N PHE A 214 -12.64 23.06 17.81
CA PHE A 214 -12.60 21.97 16.85
C PHE A 214 -13.99 21.35 16.70
N ARG A 215 -14.53 21.40 15.48
CA ARG A 215 -15.83 20.83 15.11
C ARG A 215 -15.63 19.85 13.97
N CYS A 216 -15.96 18.58 14.20
CA CYS A 216 -15.83 17.54 13.19
C CYS A 216 -16.89 17.69 12.09
N GLN A 217 -16.47 18.23 10.95
CA GLN A 217 -17.27 18.40 9.74
C GLN A 217 -16.36 18.47 8.49
N PRO A 218 -16.83 18.07 7.30
CA PRO A 218 -16.03 18.22 6.08
C PRO A 218 -15.70 19.69 5.79
N VAL A 219 -14.46 19.96 5.39
CA VAL A 219 -13.96 21.30 5.03
C VAL A 219 -14.08 21.57 3.51
N ALA A 220 -14.16 20.51 2.72
CA ALA A 220 -14.37 20.54 1.28
C ALA A 220 -15.32 19.41 0.84
N ALA A 221 -15.48 19.24 -0.47
CA ALA A 221 -16.28 18.18 -1.06
C ALA A 221 -15.94 16.81 -0.44
N TRP A 222 -16.98 16.03 -0.14
CA TRP A 222 -16.89 14.77 0.59
C TRP A 222 -17.62 13.68 -0.20
N PRO A 223 -17.01 12.50 -0.39
CA PRO A 223 -17.60 11.43 -1.19
C PRO A 223 -18.95 10.96 -0.65
N PRO A 224 -20.03 11.05 -1.45
CA PRO A 224 -21.27 10.34 -1.17
C PRO A 224 -21.26 8.91 -1.72
N SER A 225 -20.34 8.60 -2.63
CA SER A 225 -20.36 7.43 -3.51
C SER A 225 -19.65 6.19 -2.94
N TYR A 226 -18.92 6.31 -1.83
CA TYR A 226 -18.25 5.19 -1.16
C TYR A 226 -18.01 5.46 0.34
N PRO A 227 -17.84 4.40 1.18
CA PRO A 227 -17.98 4.53 2.64
C PRO A 227 -16.72 5.08 3.31
N VAL A 228 -16.56 6.41 3.29
CA VAL A 228 -15.46 7.09 3.98
C VAL A 228 -15.88 7.52 5.39
N LYS A 229 -15.06 7.21 6.39
CA LYS A 229 -15.32 7.61 7.78
C LYS A 229 -14.73 8.99 8.05
N LEU A 230 -15.59 10.00 8.18
CA LEU A 230 -15.20 11.37 8.52
C LEU A 230 -14.59 11.44 9.93
N ASP A 231 -15.09 10.63 10.85
CA ASP A 231 -14.65 10.60 12.26
C ASP A 231 -13.14 10.26 12.36
N ASP A 232 -12.65 9.33 11.54
CA ASP A 232 -11.21 9.00 11.47
C ASP A 232 -10.37 10.23 11.03
N ALA A 233 -10.83 10.95 10.00
CA ALA A 233 -10.15 12.15 9.51
C ALA A 233 -10.14 13.28 10.56
N CYS A 234 -11.25 13.46 11.27
CA CYS A 234 -11.35 14.43 12.35
C CYS A 234 -10.43 14.10 13.52
N ASN A 235 -10.44 12.84 13.96
CA ASN A 235 -9.58 12.37 15.04
C ASN A 235 -8.10 12.58 14.70
N ASP A 236 -7.65 12.16 13.52
CA ASP A 236 -6.26 12.33 13.11
C ASP A 236 -5.86 13.81 12.99
N ALA A 237 -6.75 14.67 12.48
CA ALA A 237 -6.52 16.11 12.40
C ALA A 237 -6.40 16.74 13.79
N TYR A 238 -7.32 16.40 14.70
CA TYR A 238 -7.33 16.87 16.08
C TYR A 238 -6.01 16.52 16.77
N ARG A 239 -5.60 15.25 16.68
CA ARG A 239 -4.35 14.78 17.28
C ARG A 239 -3.15 15.53 16.70
N ARG A 240 -3.09 15.76 15.37
CA ARG A 240 -1.99 16.51 14.74
C ARG A 240 -1.92 17.97 15.18
N LEU A 241 -3.05 18.58 15.53
CA LEU A 241 -3.14 19.98 15.96
C LEU A 241 -2.77 20.16 17.43
N TYR A 242 -3.31 19.31 18.31
CA TYR A 242 -3.31 19.56 19.76
C TYR A 242 -2.51 18.55 20.58
N ASP A 243 -2.07 17.43 19.98
CA ASP A 243 -1.18 16.45 20.61
C ASP A 243 -0.03 16.05 19.66
N PRO A 244 0.94 16.95 19.41
CA PRO A 244 2.10 16.62 18.58
C PRO A 244 3.01 15.56 19.22
N GLY A 245 2.76 15.18 20.50
CA GLY A 245 3.48 14.19 21.29
C GLY A 245 3.04 12.73 21.06
N PHE A 246 2.32 12.46 19.97
CA PHE A 246 1.76 11.19 19.42
C PHE A 246 2.42 9.82 19.75
N LYS A 247 3.63 9.79 20.33
CA LYS A 247 4.45 8.61 20.58
C LYS A 247 4.84 8.37 22.06
N THR A 248 4.50 9.25 23.00
CA THR A 248 4.95 9.11 24.40
C THR A 248 3.92 8.50 25.35
N LEU A 249 2.62 8.60 25.03
CA LEU A 249 1.52 8.12 25.89
C LEU A 249 0.42 7.50 25.03
N SER A 250 -0.18 6.38 25.50
CA SER A 250 -1.26 5.70 24.78
C SER A 250 -2.61 6.30 25.15
N TYR A 251 -3.11 7.23 24.33
CA TYR A 251 -4.43 7.82 24.44
C TYR A 251 -5.38 7.26 23.37
N THR A 252 -6.62 7.00 23.75
CA THR A 252 -7.75 6.91 22.82
C THR A 252 -8.49 8.23 22.83
N TYR A 253 -8.87 8.75 21.67
CA TYR A 253 -9.63 9.99 21.60
C TYR A 253 -11.10 9.65 21.40
N ARG A 254 -11.95 10.02 22.37
CA ARG A 254 -13.39 9.86 22.26
C ARG A 254 -14.00 11.19 21.83
N ARG A 255 -14.99 11.11 20.96
CA ARG A 255 -15.82 12.26 20.59
C ARG A 255 -16.90 12.51 21.64
N VAL A 256 -16.87 13.66 22.30
CA VAL A 256 -17.83 14.13 23.30
C VAL A 256 -18.37 15.48 22.82
N ASP A 257 -19.69 15.60 22.64
CA ASP A 257 -20.35 16.84 22.18
C ASP A 257 -19.73 17.51 20.94
N GLY A 258 -19.14 16.71 20.04
CA GLY A 258 -18.54 17.18 18.80
C GLY A 258 -17.06 17.59 18.89
N VAL A 259 -16.46 17.51 20.07
CA VAL A 259 -15.04 17.72 20.36
C VAL A 259 -14.36 16.37 20.64
N TYR A 260 -13.08 16.24 20.32
CA TYR A 260 -12.30 15.05 20.68
C TYR A 260 -11.58 15.28 22.00
N GLU A 261 -11.76 14.39 22.95
CA GLU A 261 -11.08 14.44 24.25
C GLU A 261 -10.15 13.24 24.41
N PRO A 262 -8.92 13.42 24.93
CA PRO A 262 -8.02 12.31 25.22
C PRO A 262 -8.51 11.50 26.43
N GLU A 263 -8.75 10.20 26.21
CA GLU A 263 -8.96 9.19 27.25
C GLU A 263 -7.69 8.36 27.39
N LEU A 264 -7.15 8.27 28.61
CA LEU A 264 -5.95 7.48 28.90
C LEU A 264 -6.29 5.99 28.78
N GLN A 265 -5.59 5.24 27.92
CA GLN A 265 -5.76 3.79 27.86
C GLN A 265 -5.26 3.19 29.18
N LYS A 266 -6.18 2.58 29.94
CA LYS A 266 -5.86 1.80 31.14
C LYS A 266 -5.36 0.40 30.79
#